data_AF-A0A5B1CRX9-F1
#
_entry.id   AF-A0A5B1CRX9-F1
#
_cell.length_a   1.000
_cell.length_b   1.000
_cell.length_c   1.000
_cell.angle_alpha   90.00
_cell.angle_beta   90.00
_cell.angle_gamma   90.00
#
_symmetry.space_group_name_H-M   'P 1'
#
loop_
_entity.id
_entity.type
_entity.pdbx_description
1 polymer ?
#
loop_
_entity_poly.entity_id
_entity_poly.type
_entity_poly.pdbx_seq_one_letter_code
_entity_poly.pdbx_strand_id
1 'polypeptide(L)'
;MAKRDPRECRRYVDMWALPGMHPSNVELLQLMKSADTNHFTREMNTVGTVSTQDAETGDWEKTHLLGLRTDVWTADKAEMEDAVEVLQGQRRSELKKTIKKNGRLSNKQKAELEELVAQDCVMNMEYGEIEKRRLVIKLFKTTTERVQWCGTIEQITTTEIHNSIGTGKNLLTMVVMLPRTECVTTIQQNHRTFRIPSLFTFAFHDEGHMHHVLLKRKWISMGADFEIEVGGQSIGEIDGRLFSFGADSYLDIDAGELSENRRFVDLMTLFTATVGYHKAMRKSVDRRVKATLSGDTHCHVIEDEEIRLMHNGRAAA
;
A
#
# COMPACT_ATOMS: atom_id res chain seq x y z
N MET A 1 -33.85 10.46 18.60
CA MET A 1 -33.33 9.15 18.18
C MET A 1 -32.18 8.80 19.11
N ALA A 2 -32.20 7.65 19.78
CA ALA A 2 -31.11 7.25 20.66
C ALA A 2 -29.83 7.10 19.82
N LYS A 3 -28.71 7.69 20.25
CA LYS A 3 -27.40 7.46 19.64
C LYS A 3 -27.09 5.96 19.82
N ARG A 4 -26.85 5.26 18.72
CA ARG A 4 -26.35 3.88 18.75
C ARG A 4 -24.96 3.90 19.40
N ASP A 5 -24.64 2.89 20.19
CA ASP A 5 -23.29 2.77 20.73
C ASP A 5 -22.28 2.61 19.58
N PRO A 6 -21.10 3.26 19.66
CA PRO A 6 -20.06 3.14 18.66
C PRO A 6 -19.63 1.69 18.46
N ARG A 7 -19.24 1.36 17.23
CA ARG A 7 -18.84 -0.01 16.86
C ARG A 7 -17.37 -0.09 16.53
N GLU A 8 -16.74 -1.22 16.84
CA GLU A 8 -15.41 -1.52 16.31
C GLU A 8 -15.44 -1.58 14.78
N CYS A 9 -14.33 -1.19 14.15
CA CYS A 9 -14.17 -1.31 12.71
C CYS A 9 -12.94 -2.16 12.41
N ARG A 10 -13.15 -3.30 11.73
CA ARG A 10 -12.10 -4.21 11.32
C ARG A 10 -11.99 -4.29 9.81
N ARG A 11 -10.79 -4.12 9.29
CA ARG A 11 -10.47 -4.27 7.87
C ARG A 11 -9.31 -5.23 7.68
N TYR A 12 -9.46 -6.09 6.70
CA TYR A 12 -8.39 -6.97 6.23
C TYR A 12 -7.88 -6.42 4.90
N VAL A 13 -6.62 -6.03 4.88
CA VAL A 13 -5.92 -5.50 3.70
C VAL A 13 -5.06 -6.62 3.14
N ASP A 14 -5.43 -7.12 1.97
CA ASP A 14 -4.71 -8.16 1.22
C ASP A 14 -3.93 -7.48 0.09
N MET A 15 -2.61 -7.42 0.21
CA MET A 15 -1.71 -6.83 -0.79
C MET A 15 -0.91 -7.89 -1.52
N TRP A 16 -1.00 -7.87 -2.84
CA TRP A 16 -0.32 -8.80 -3.74
C TRP A 16 1.09 -8.30 -4.08
N ALA A 17 2.08 -9.21 -4.11
CA ALA A 17 3.46 -8.84 -4.49
C ALA A 17 3.60 -8.30 -5.91
N LEU A 18 2.84 -8.83 -6.86
CA LEU A 18 2.94 -8.45 -8.28
C LEU A 18 1.65 -7.80 -8.78
N PRO A 19 1.71 -6.54 -9.24
CA PRO A 19 0.59 -5.90 -9.91
C PRO A 19 0.18 -6.70 -11.14
N GLY A 20 -1.12 -6.89 -11.36
CA GLY A 20 -1.60 -7.52 -12.60
C GLY A 20 -1.99 -9.00 -12.50
N MET A 21 -1.54 -9.75 -11.48
CA MET A 21 -1.50 -11.22 -11.54
C MET A 21 -2.66 -11.99 -10.90
N HIS A 22 -3.70 -11.34 -10.35
CA HIS A 22 -4.83 -12.04 -9.72
C HIS A 22 -6.00 -12.30 -10.73
N PRO A 23 -6.67 -13.47 -10.74
CA PRO A 23 -7.75 -13.77 -11.72
C PRO A 23 -8.95 -12.81 -11.69
N SER A 24 -9.32 -12.28 -10.52
CA SER A 24 -10.39 -11.27 -10.41
C SER A 24 -9.99 -9.90 -10.97
N ASN A 25 -8.74 -9.72 -11.39
CA ASN A 25 -8.22 -8.46 -11.92
C ASN A 25 -8.77 -8.14 -13.32
N VAL A 26 -9.13 -9.12 -14.16
CA VAL A 26 -9.61 -8.84 -15.54
C VAL A 26 -10.99 -8.17 -15.53
N GLU A 27 -11.94 -8.73 -14.80
CA GLU A 27 -13.31 -8.19 -14.66
C GLU A 27 -13.31 -6.87 -13.90
N LEU A 28 -12.46 -6.74 -12.87
CA LEU A 28 -12.33 -5.51 -12.08
C LEU A 28 -11.58 -4.40 -12.81
N LEU A 29 -10.56 -4.70 -13.62
CA LEU A 29 -9.92 -3.72 -14.51
C LEU A 29 -10.89 -3.23 -15.57
N GLN A 30 -11.79 -4.09 -16.07
CA GLN A 30 -12.87 -3.66 -16.98
C GLN A 30 -13.85 -2.72 -16.27
N LEU A 31 -14.26 -3.02 -15.04
CA LEU A 31 -15.10 -2.16 -14.21
C LEU A 31 -14.44 -0.82 -13.85
N MET A 32 -13.14 -0.80 -13.56
CA MET A 32 -12.41 0.44 -13.24
C MET A 32 -12.11 1.28 -14.48
N LYS A 33 -11.93 0.65 -15.65
CA LYS A 33 -11.77 1.36 -16.94
C LYS A 33 -13.11 1.89 -17.48
N SER A 34 -14.24 1.27 -17.13
CA SER A 34 -15.58 1.72 -17.52
C SER A 34 -16.20 2.68 -16.51
N ALA A 35 -15.78 2.62 -15.24
CA ALA A 35 -16.11 3.64 -14.25
C ALA A 35 -15.44 4.95 -14.65
N ASP A 36 -16.26 5.96 -14.89
CA ASP A 36 -15.94 7.31 -15.36
C ASP A 36 -15.13 8.10 -14.30
N THR A 37 -13.99 7.55 -13.87
CA THR A 37 -13.17 8.09 -12.79
C THR A 37 -11.83 8.53 -13.36
N ASN A 38 -11.60 9.85 -13.42
CA ASN A 38 -10.29 10.44 -13.74
C ASN A 38 -9.17 10.03 -12.76
N HIS A 39 -9.51 9.28 -11.71
CA HIS A 39 -8.60 8.83 -10.67
C HIS A 39 -7.96 7.47 -10.96
N PHE A 40 -8.51 6.64 -11.85
CA PHE A 40 -7.88 5.38 -12.28
C PHE A 40 -7.27 5.57 -13.67
N THR A 41 -5.96 5.70 -13.75
CA THR A 41 -5.25 5.99 -15.01
C THR A 41 -4.79 4.71 -15.70
N ARG A 42 -4.39 4.82 -16.98
CA ARG A 42 -3.87 3.69 -17.78
C ARG A 42 -2.65 3.00 -17.16
N GLU A 43 -1.94 3.71 -16.31
CA GLU A 43 -0.68 3.26 -15.71
C GLU A 43 -0.87 2.70 -14.29
N MET A 44 -2.12 2.50 -13.88
CA MET A 44 -2.46 1.86 -12.62
C MET A 44 -2.76 0.38 -12.79
N ASN A 45 -2.27 -0.42 -11.84
CA ASN A 45 -2.60 -1.82 -11.68
C ASN A 45 -3.25 -2.07 -10.33
N THR A 46 -4.22 -2.98 -10.28
CA THR A 46 -4.75 -3.47 -8.99
C THR A 46 -3.68 -4.29 -8.29
N VAL A 47 -3.43 -3.97 -7.02
CA VAL A 47 -2.40 -4.62 -6.18
C VAL A 47 -2.95 -5.17 -4.89
N GLY A 48 -4.25 -5.04 -4.63
CA GLY A 48 -4.81 -5.55 -3.41
C GLY A 48 -6.30 -5.32 -3.26
N THR A 49 -6.83 -5.89 -2.20
CA THR A 49 -8.25 -5.81 -1.84
C THR A 49 -8.39 -5.48 -0.38
N VAL A 50 -9.52 -4.89 -0.02
CA VAL A 50 -9.87 -4.66 1.38
C VAL A 50 -11.21 -5.31 1.65
N SER A 51 -11.22 -6.18 2.65
CA SER A 51 -12.43 -6.74 3.22
C SER A 51 -12.77 -6.01 4.52
N THR A 52 -14.04 -5.74 4.75
CA THR A 52 -14.54 -5.17 6.00
C THR A 52 -15.40 -6.21 6.69
N GLN A 53 -15.22 -6.36 8.00
CA GLN A 53 -16.05 -7.25 8.78
C GLN A 53 -17.38 -6.57 9.12
N ASP A 54 -18.49 -7.25 8.88
CA ASP A 54 -19.80 -6.81 9.36
C ASP A 54 -19.87 -6.97 10.88
N ALA A 55 -20.24 -5.90 11.57
CA ALA A 55 -20.27 -5.87 13.04
C ALA A 55 -21.42 -6.68 13.66
N GLU A 56 -22.44 -7.06 12.88
CA GLU A 56 -23.60 -7.81 13.36
C GLU A 56 -23.50 -9.30 13.04
N THR A 57 -23.09 -9.65 11.82
CA THR A 57 -22.98 -11.04 11.38
C THR A 57 -21.59 -11.63 11.61
N GLY A 58 -20.56 -10.78 11.69
CA GLY A 58 -19.16 -11.19 11.76
C GLY A 58 -18.59 -11.64 10.41
N ASP A 59 -19.37 -11.56 9.34
CA ASP A 59 -18.96 -11.97 8.00
C ASP A 59 -17.98 -10.96 7.38
N TRP A 60 -17.08 -11.45 6.54
CA TRP A 60 -16.14 -10.62 5.80
C TRP A 60 -16.65 -10.34 4.40
N GLU A 61 -16.83 -9.05 4.10
CA GLU A 61 -17.23 -8.60 2.77
C GLU A 61 -16.10 -7.84 2.11
N LYS A 62 -15.78 -8.18 0.86
CA LYS A 62 -14.83 -7.42 0.05
C LYS A 62 -15.47 -6.10 -0.38
N THR A 63 -15.02 -5.00 0.20
CA THR A 63 -15.64 -3.68 0.03
C THR A 63 -14.81 -2.71 -0.81
N HIS A 64 -13.48 -2.91 -0.89
CA HIS A 64 -12.60 -2.01 -1.63
C HIS A 64 -11.53 -2.74 -2.44
N LEU A 65 -10.94 -1.98 -3.36
CA LEU A 65 -9.75 -2.32 -4.14
C LEU A 65 -8.65 -1.30 -3.92
N LEU A 66 -7.41 -1.77 -4.04
CA LEU A 66 -6.20 -0.95 -3.98
C LEU A 66 -5.53 -0.96 -5.35
N GLY A 67 -5.35 0.23 -5.91
CA GLY A 67 -4.62 0.46 -7.14
C GLY A 67 -3.25 1.07 -6.86
N LEU A 68 -2.21 0.50 -7.44
CA LEU A 68 -0.86 1.04 -7.43
C LEU A 68 -0.56 1.65 -8.80
N ARG A 69 -0.01 2.85 -8.80
CA ARG A 69 0.47 3.50 -10.00
C ARG A 69 1.83 2.89 -10.38
N THR A 70 1.84 2.04 -11.40
CA THR A 70 2.99 1.19 -11.79
C THR A 70 3.99 1.87 -12.73
N ASP A 71 3.59 2.97 -13.38
CA ASP A 71 4.55 3.91 -13.94
C ASP A 71 5.33 4.66 -12.84
N VAL A 72 5.10 4.42 -11.55
CA VAL A 72 5.85 5.10 -10.48
C VAL A 72 6.38 4.13 -9.43
N TRP A 73 6.07 2.85 -9.54
CA TRP A 73 6.56 1.87 -8.59
C TRP A 73 6.68 0.49 -9.21
N THR A 74 7.86 -0.09 -9.07
CA THR A 74 8.18 -1.48 -9.39
C THR A 74 9.12 -1.97 -8.25
N ALA A 75 9.27 -3.28 -8.01
CA ALA A 75 10.03 -3.79 -6.85
C ALA A 75 11.52 -4.00 -7.15
N ASP A 76 12.41 -3.99 -6.15
CA ASP A 76 13.88 -4.12 -6.31
C ASP A 76 14.25 -5.39 -7.12
N LYS A 77 15.26 -5.32 -8.01
CA LYS A 77 15.60 -6.40 -8.96
C LYS A 77 15.84 -7.74 -8.28
N ALA A 78 16.60 -7.75 -7.18
CA ALA A 78 16.88 -8.97 -6.43
C ALA A 78 15.64 -9.49 -5.66
N GLU A 79 14.82 -8.59 -5.13
CA GLU A 79 13.57 -8.97 -4.46
C GLU A 79 12.51 -9.44 -5.46
N MET A 80 12.54 -8.95 -6.70
CA MET A 80 11.70 -9.43 -7.79
C MET A 80 12.24 -10.72 -8.41
N GLU A 81 13.55 -10.92 -8.49
CA GLU A 81 14.15 -12.20 -8.91
C GLU A 81 13.76 -13.31 -7.94
N ASP A 82 13.94 -13.10 -6.63
CA ASP A 82 13.44 -14.01 -5.58
C ASP A 82 11.90 -14.14 -5.66
N ALA A 83 11.20 -13.03 -5.95
CA ALA A 83 9.74 -13.03 -6.01
C ALA A 83 9.22 -13.89 -7.18
N VAL A 84 9.88 -13.75 -8.32
CA VAL A 84 9.57 -14.46 -9.55
C VAL A 84 9.95 -15.91 -9.40
N GLU A 85 11.10 -16.23 -8.83
CA GLU A 85 11.53 -17.62 -8.65
C GLU A 85 10.54 -18.43 -7.80
N VAL A 86 10.05 -17.87 -6.70
CA VAL A 86 9.06 -18.56 -5.87
C VAL A 86 7.67 -18.57 -6.50
N LEU A 87 7.23 -17.50 -7.19
CA LEU A 87 5.95 -17.50 -7.91
C LEU A 87 5.97 -18.49 -9.07
N GLN A 88 7.05 -18.56 -9.83
CA GLN A 88 7.29 -19.58 -10.85
C GLN A 88 7.33 -20.98 -10.23
N GLY A 89 7.95 -21.13 -9.05
CA GLY A 89 7.96 -22.37 -8.29
C GLY A 89 6.55 -22.83 -7.85
N GLN A 90 5.75 -21.91 -7.31
CA GLN A 90 4.36 -22.15 -6.91
C GLN A 90 3.49 -22.46 -8.13
N ARG A 91 3.59 -21.66 -9.19
CA ARG A 91 2.84 -21.83 -10.44
C ARG A 91 3.18 -23.13 -11.15
N ARG A 92 4.46 -23.50 -11.21
CA ARG A 92 4.91 -24.81 -11.72
C ARG A 92 4.36 -25.96 -10.87
N SER A 93 4.23 -25.78 -9.56
CA SER A 93 3.60 -26.76 -8.66
C SER A 93 2.09 -26.90 -8.93
N GLU A 94 1.40 -25.80 -9.21
CA GLU A 94 -0.01 -25.80 -9.60
C GLU A 94 -0.24 -26.46 -10.97
N LEU A 95 0.53 -26.09 -11.99
CA LEU A 95 0.50 -26.72 -13.32
C LEU A 95 0.87 -28.21 -13.25
N LYS A 96 1.79 -28.57 -12.36
CA LYS A 96 2.07 -29.98 -12.07
C LYS A 96 0.84 -30.68 -11.47
N LYS A 97 0.11 -30.02 -10.56
CA LYS A 97 -1.10 -30.57 -9.92
C LYS A 97 -2.27 -30.71 -10.90
N THR A 98 -2.36 -29.88 -11.94
CA THR A 98 -3.37 -30.04 -13.01
C THR A 98 -3.09 -31.27 -13.88
N ILE A 99 -1.82 -31.59 -14.14
CA ILE A 99 -1.41 -32.82 -14.85
C ILE A 99 -1.52 -34.05 -13.94
N LYS A 100 -1.07 -33.93 -12.67
CA LYS A 100 -1.06 -35.05 -11.71
C LYS A 100 -1.13 -34.56 -10.27
N LYS A 101 -2.24 -34.93 -9.60
CA LYS A 101 -2.56 -34.49 -8.24
C LYS A 101 -1.49 -34.84 -7.20
N ASN A 102 -0.88 -36.03 -7.28
CA ASN A 102 0.16 -36.52 -6.36
C ASN A 102 1.22 -37.40 -7.08
N GLY A 103 2.47 -37.39 -6.58
CA GLY A 103 3.56 -38.28 -7.04
C GLY A 103 4.50 -37.71 -8.12
N ARG A 104 5.44 -38.54 -8.59
CA ARG A 104 6.37 -38.17 -9.68
C ARG A 104 5.66 -38.19 -11.04
N LEU A 105 6.01 -37.23 -11.91
CA LEU A 105 5.53 -37.15 -13.29
C LEU A 105 6.28 -38.17 -14.17
N SER A 106 5.56 -38.78 -15.11
CA SER A 106 6.17 -39.58 -16.19
C SER A 106 6.90 -38.68 -17.19
N ASN A 107 7.74 -39.26 -18.06
CA ASN A 107 8.47 -38.49 -19.06
C ASN A 107 7.54 -37.71 -20.03
N LYS A 108 6.40 -38.30 -20.39
CA LYS A 108 5.38 -37.63 -21.22
C LYS A 108 4.73 -36.45 -20.48
N GLN A 109 4.42 -36.63 -19.20
CA GLN A 109 3.84 -35.58 -18.34
C GLN A 109 4.83 -34.44 -18.01
N LYS A 110 6.13 -34.73 -18.01
CA LYS A 110 7.16 -33.69 -17.90
C LYS A 110 7.21 -32.83 -19.15
N ALA A 111 7.15 -33.43 -20.35
CA ALA A 111 7.13 -32.69 -21.61
C ALA A 111 5.89 -31.76 -21.69
N GLU A 112 4.73 -32.26 -21.27
CA GLU A 112 3.49 -31.48 -21.16
C GLU A 112 3.61 -30.32 -20.15
N LEU A 113 4.26 -30.54 -19.00
CA LEU A 113 4.53 -29.46 -18.03
C LEU A 113 5.45 -28.39 -18.61
N GLU A 114 6.52 -28.76 -19.29
CA GLU A 114 7.46 -27.80 -19.89
C GLU A 114 6.79 -26.98 -21.00
N GLU A 115 5.89 -27.57 -21.78
CA GLU A 115 5.12 -26.85 -22.80
C GLU A 115 4.14 -25.83 -22.19
N LEU A 116 3.45 -26.20 -21.10
CA LEU A 116 2.59 -25.28 -20.35
C LEU A 116 3.38 -24.16 -19.68
N VAL A 117 4.57 -24.47 -19.15
CA VAL A 117 5.48 -23.48 -18.55
C VAL A 117 5.98 -22.49 -19.59
N ALA A 118 6.34 -22.94 -20.79
CA ALA A 118 6.81 -22.07 -21.87
C ALA A 118 5.74 -21.09 -22.37
N GLN A 119 4.47 -21.47 -22.31
CA GLN A 119 3.33 -20.66 -22.75
C GLN A 119 2.72 -19.79 -21.63
N ASP A 120 3.13 -20.00 -20.37
CA ASP A 120 2.57 -19.29 -19.22
C ASP A 120 3.15 -17.87 -19.13
N CYS A 121 2.27 -16.87 -19.06
CA CYS A 121 2.64 -15.45 -19.07
C CYS A 121 3.41 -15.00 -17.83
N VAL A 122 3.31 -15.74 -16.70
CA VAL A 122 4.06 -15.47 -15.47
C VAL A 122 5.51 -15.94 -15.59
N MET A 123 5.77 -16.96 -16.42
CA MET A 123 7.10 -17.51 -16.64
C MET A 123 8.00 -16.61 -17.52
N ASN A 124 7.43 -15.62 -18.20
CA ASN A 124 8.07 -14.85 -19.28
C ASN A 124 8.19 -13.33 -19.02
N MET A 125 8.17 -12.85 -17.76
CA MET A 125 8.31 -11.42 -17.44
C MET A 125 9.78 -10.94 -17.38
N GLU A 126 10.06 -9.70 -17.82
CA GLU A 126 11.39 -9.04 -17.80
C GLU A 126 11.47 -7.82 -16.84
N TYR A 127 12.69 -7.48 -16.37
CA TYR A 127 12.93 -6.57 -15.22
C TYR A 127 13.88 -5.41 -15.56
N GLY A 128 13.37 -4.19 -15.69
CA GLY A 128 14.25 -3.03 -15.80
C GLY A 128 13.52 -1.69 -15.91
N GLU A 129 13.34 -1.00 -14.78
CA GLU A 129 13.44 0.48 -14.58
C GLU A 129 12.64 0.92 -13.35
N ILE A 130 13.26 0.84 -12.16
CA ILE A 130 12.49 0.74 -10.92
C ILE A 130 12.82 1.81 -9.87
N GLU A 131 14.04 2.32 -9.91
CA GLU A 131 14.67 2.79 -8.68
C GLU A 131 14.57 4.30 -8.45
N LYS A 132 13.81 5.01 -9.29
CA LYS A 132 13.72 6.48 -9.28
C LYS A 132 12.36 7.02 -8.83
N ARG A 133 11.37 6.16 -8.65
CA ARG A 133 9.97 6.57 -8.65
C ARG A 133 9.33 6.46 -7.25
N ARG A 134 8.29 7.25 -6.96
CA ARG A 134 7.61 7.34 -5.66
C ARG A 134 6.37 6.43 -5.54
N LEU A 135 6.10 5.89 -4.36
CA LEU A 135 4.89 5.10 -4.16
C LEU A 135 3.63 5.97 -4.26
N VAL A 136 2.64 5.54 -5.06
CA VAL A 136 1.30 6.14 -5.16
C VAL A 136 0.25 5.03 -5.15
N ILE A 137 -0.53 4.96 -4.06
CA ILE A 137 -1.60 3.98 -3.87
C ILE A 137 -2.94 4.71 -3.79
N LYS A 138 -3.96 4.18 -4.47
CA LYS A 138 -5.33 4.70 -4.41
C LYS A 138 -6.30 3.62 -3.94
N LEU A 139 -7.25 4.04 -3.11
CA LEU A 139 -8.32 3.19 -2.58
C LEU A 139 -9.61 3.47 -3.33
N PHE A 140 -10.31 2.42 -3.73
CA PHE A 140 -11.59 2.50 -4.41
C PHE A 140 -12.61 1.62 -3.70
N LYS A 141 -13.75 2.18 -3.29
CA LYS A 141 -14.89 1.38 -2.85
C LYS A 141 -15.56 0.78 -4.07
N THR A 142 -15.83 -0.53 -4.00
CA THR A 142 -16.47 -1.27 -5.08
C THR A 142 -17.79 -1.84 -4.62
N THR A 143 -18.82 -1.65 -5.43
CA THR A 143 -20.06 -2.41 -5.40
C THR A 143 -20.19 -3.21 -6.70
N THR A 144 -21.21 -4.06 -6.81
CA THR A 144 -21.53 -4.78 -8.05
C THR A 144 -21.70 -3.89 -9.27
N GLU A 145 -22.07 -2.61 -9.08
CA GLU A 145 -22.42 -1.71 -10.17
C GLU A 145 -21.52 -0.49 -10.30
N ARG A 146 -20.77 -0.12 -9.24
CA ARG A 146 -20.04 1.15 -9.19
C ARG A 146 -18.69 1.03 -8.51
N VAL A 147 -17.74 1.81 -9.01
CA VAL A 147 -16.44 2.04 -8.38
C VAL A 147 -16.33 3.51 -7.99
N GLN A 148 -15.99 3.78 -6.75
CA GLN A 148 -15.84 5.14 -6.23
C GLN A 148 -14.44 5.31 -5.60
N TRP A 149 -13.72 6.35 -6.01
CA TRP A 149 -12.47 6.75 -5.36
C TRP A 149 -12.71 7.20 -3.91
N CYS A 150 -11.95 6.62 -2.97
CA CYS A 150 -12.03 6.90 -1.53
C CYS A 150 -10.83 7.67 -0.99
N GLY A 151 -9.72 7.68 -1.72
CA GLY A 151 -8.53 8.41 -1.30
C GLY A 151 -7.26 7.92 -1.98
N THR A 152 -6.19 8.67 -1.77
CA THR A 152 -4.86 8.39 -2.32
C THR A 152 -3.80 8.66 -1.27
N ILE A 153 -2.83 7.76 -1.14
CA ILE A 153 -1.60 7.97 -0.36
C ILE A 153 -0.40 7.98 -1.30
N GLU A 154 0.44 9.00 -1.17
CA GLU A 154 1.62 9.19 -2.02
C GLU A 154 2.86 9.51 -1.17
N GLN A 155 4.03 9.05 -1.59
CA GLN A 155 5.30 9.53 -1.02
C GLN A 155 5.55 11.01 -1.34
N ILE A 156 6.29 11.72 -0.49
CA ILE A 156 6.87 13.03 -0.79
C ILE A 156 8.39 12.90 -0.73
N THR A 157 8.99 12.62 -1.87
CA THR A 157 10.41 12.22 -1.96
C THR A 157 11.36 13.36 -1.59
N THR A 158 10.99 14.60 -1.93
CA THR A 158 11.73 15.82 -1.57
C THR A 158 11.84 16.02 -0.06
N THR A 159 10.73 15.83 0.66
CA THR A 159 10.67 15.99 2.12
C THR A 159 11.35 14.80 2.83
N GLU A 160 11.23 13.58 2.29
CA GLU A 160 11.98 12.42 2.76
C GLU A 160 13.49 12.66 2.70
N ILE A 161 14.02 13.18 1.58
CA ILE A 161 15.45 13.49 1.45
C ILE A 161 15.87 14.54 2.48
N HIS A 162 15.14 15.66 2.58
CA HIS A 162 15.48 16.75 3.50
C HIS A 162 15.52 16.29 4.96
N ASN A 163 14.47 15.60 5.41
CA ASN A 163 14.38 15.07 6.78
C ASN A 163 15.45 14.00 7.04
N SER A 164 15.78 13.19 6.03
CA SER A 164 16.77 12.13 6.16
C SER A 164 18.20 12.65 6.23
N ILE A 165 18.53 13.72 5.49
CA ILE A 165 19.81 14.41 5.61
C ILE A 165 19.96 15.00 7.02
N GLY A 166 18.93 15.69 7.51
CA GLY A 166 18.98 16.34 8.83
C GLY A 166 19.14 15.36 10.00
N THR A 167 18.68 14.12 9.86
CA THR A 167 18.69 13.12 10.95
C THR A 167 19.69 11.99 10.75
N GLY A 168 20.27 11.83 9.55
CA GLY A 168 21.10 10.70 9.17
C GLY A 168 20.35 9.36 9.14
N LYS A 169 19.01 9.38 9.01
CA LYS A 169 18.13 8.21 8.97
C LYS A 169 17.19 8.30 7.78
N ASN A 170 16.85 7.16 7.16
CA ASN A 170 15.92 7.11 6.03
C ASN A 170 14.47 7.23 6.53
N LEU A 171 14.02 8.47 6.71
CA LEU A 171 12.70 8.80 7.22
C LEU A 171 11.69 8.88 6.07
N LEU A 172 10.56 8.20 6.24
CA LEU A 172 9.46 8.21 5.28
C LEU A 172 8.52 9.39 5.53
N THR A 173 7.99 9.96 4.46
CA THR A 173 6.99 11.01 4.50
C THR A 173 6.00 10.77 3.38
N MET A 174 4.72 10.74 3.75
CA MET A 174 3.63 10.48 2.84
C MET A 174 2.56 11.55 2.99
N VAL A 175 1.74 11.67 1.96
CA VAL A 175 0.59 12.53 1.93
C VAL A 175 -0.66 11.71 1.64
N VAL A 176 -1.76 12.04 2.31
CA VAL A 176 -3.06 11.43 2.07
C VAL A 176 -4.04 12.49 1.61
N MET A 177 -4.68 12.20 0.48
CA MET A 177 -5.75 13.01 -0.11
C MET A 177 -7.04 12.20 -0.05
N LEU A 178 -8.08 12.78 0.58
CA LEU A 178 -9.39 12.16 0.73
C LEU A 178 -10.45 12.98 -0.03
N PRO A 179 -11.57 12.38 -0.43
CA PRO A 179 -12.65 13.09 -1.11
C PRO A 179 -13.33 14.09 -0.16
N ARG A 180 -13.60 15.28 -0.70
CA ARG A 180 -14.37 16.34 -0.01
C ARG A 180 -13.70 16.80 1.30
N THR A 181 -12.37 16.80 1.35
CA THR A 181 -11.59 17.42 2.43
C THR A 181 -10.84 18.61 1.87
N GLU A 182 -10.84 19.72 2.61
CA GLU A 182 -10.04 20.91 2.25
C GLU A 182 -8.57 20.75 2.66
N CYS A 183 -8.32 19.85 3.61
CA CYS A 183 -6.99 19.57 4.12
C CYS A 183 -6.39 18.35 3.43
N VAL A 184 -5.09 18.46 3.18
CA VAL A 184 -4.21 17.37 2.79
C VAL A 184 -3.49 16.89 4.05
N THR A 185 -3.53 15.59 4.35
CA THR A 185 -2.93 15.04 5.56
C THR A 185 -1.52 14.58 5.29
N THR A 186 -0.52 15.19 5.93
CA THR A 186 0.88 14.72 5.84
C THR A 186 1.18 13.75 6.99
N ILE A 187 1.56 12.53 6.63
CA ILE A 187 2.02 11.49 7.56
C ILE A 187 3.54 11.47 7.55
N GLN A 188 4.15 11.84 8.67
CA GLN A 188 5.60 11.97 8.77
C GLN A 188 6.18 10.97 9.75
N GLN A 189 7.21 10.24 9.32
CA GLN A 189 8.04 9.47 10.22
C GLN A 189 8.94 10.42 11.00
N ASN A 190 8.82 10.41 12.33
CA ASN A 190 9.66 11.21 13.20
C ASN A 190 10.83 10.38 13.71
N HIS A 191 12.00 11.01 13.77
CA HIS A 191 13.13 10.44 14.48
C HIS A 191 13.01 10.72 15.97
N ARG A 192 13.25 9.70 16.80
CA ARG A 192 13.56 9.87 18.22
C ARG A 192 14.94 9.29 18.50
N THR A 193 15.61 9.87 19.48
CA THR A 193 16.92 9.42 19.96
C THR A 193 16.86 7.96 20.42
N PHE A 194 17.93 7.19 20.14
CA PHE A 194 18.08 5.76 20.44
C PHE A 194 17.08 4.82 19.70
N ARG A 195 17.28 3.50 19.83
CA ARG A 195 16.70 2.35 19.07
C ARG A 195 15.16 2.22 19.07
N ILE A 196 14.43 3.32 19.14
CA ILE A 196 12.97 3.37 19.15
C ILE A 196 12.44 2.99 17.76
N PRO A 197 11.41 2.12 17.67
CA PRO A 197 10.74 1.75 16.43
C PRO A 197 10.24 2.97 15.67
N SER A 198 9.95 2.79 14.38
CA SER A 198 9.38 3.85 13.55
C SER A 198 8.10 4.40 14.17
N LEU A 199 8.06 5.72 14.32
CA LEU A 199 6.93 6.46 14.85
C LEU A 199 6.47 7.43 13.76
N PHE A 200 5.21 7.34 13.37
CA PHE A 200 4.59 8.29 12.45
C PHE A 200 3.62 9.18 13.22
N THR A 201 3.56 10.46 12.86
CA THR A 201 2.52 11.35 13.38
C THR A 201 1.86 12.11 12.25
N PHE A 202 0.60 12.46 12.45
CA PHE A 202 -0.14 13.36 11.57
C PHE A 202 -1.30 14.01 12.31
N ALA A 203 -1.90 15.01 11.69
CA ALA A 203 -3.11 15.63 12.15
C ALA A 203 -4.25 15.30 11.17
N PHE A 204 -5.36 14.79 11.68
CA PHE A 204 -6.56 14.48 10.90
C PHE A 204 -7.65 15.48 11.28
N HIS A 205 -8.09 16.28 10.31
CA HIS A 205 -9.14 17.27 10.51
C HIS A 205 -10.49 16.73 10.02
N ASP A 206 -11.49 16.73 10.89
CA ASP A 206 -12.87 16.40 10.52
C ASP A 206 -13.86 17.24 11.33
N GLU A 207 -14.90 17.74 10.65
CA GLU A 207 -16.00 18.52 11.26
C GLU A 207 -15.55 19.63 12.26
N GLY A 208 -14.45 20.32 11.97
CA GLY A 208 -13.92 21.41 12.80
C GLY A 208 -13.05 20.96 13.98
N HIS A 209 -12.81 19.66 14.12
CA HIS A 209 -11.95 19.07 15.14
C HIS A 209 -10.65 18.57 14.52
N MET A 210 -9.54 18.80 15.23
CA MET A 210 -8.22 18.31 14.85
C MET A 210 -7.81 17.15 15.76
N HIS A 211 -7.69 15.96 15.19
CA HIS A 211 -7.20 14.77 15.87
C HIS A 211 -5.71 14.63 15.62
N HIS A 212 -4.89 14.61 16.67
CA HIS A 212 -3.47 14.33 16.57
C HIS A 212 -3.23 12.83 16.73
N VAL A 213 -2.79 12.20 15.65
CA VAL A 213 -2.66 10.75 15.53
C VAL A 213 -1.20 10.37 15.57
N LEU A 214 -0.89 9.30 16.29
CA LEU A 214 0.44 8.73 16.43
C LEU A 214 0.37 7.23 16.11
N LEU A 215 1.22 6.78 15.18
CA LEU A 215 1.35 5.38 14.81
C LEU A 215 2.71 4.89 15.28
N LYS A 216 2.70 3.96 16.22
CA LYS A 216 3.91 3.48 16.90
C LYS A 216 4.17 2.04 16.55
N ARG A 217 5.28 1.77 15.89
CA ARG A 217 5.65 0.39 15.57
C ARG A 217 5.97 -0.40 16.85
N LYS A 218 5.47 -1.64 16.95
CA LYS A 218 5.76 -2.53 18.08
C LYS A 218 7.22 -3.01 18.03
N TRP A 219 7.83 -3.21 19.21
CA TRP A 219 9.25 -3.60 19.35
C TRP A 219 9.52 -5.07 19.01
N ILE A 220 8.58 -5.96 19.35
CA ILE A 220 8.70 -7.40 19.17
C ILE A 220 7.46 -7.84 18.39
N SER A 221 7.61 -7.98 17.08
CA SER A 221 6.59 -8.51 16.18
C SER A 221 7.27 -9.31 15.07
N MET A 222 6.69 -10.45 14.69
CA MET A 222 7.08 -11.17 13.46
C MET A 222 6.64 -10.39 12.21
N GLY A 223 5.77 -9.40 12.40
CA GLY A 223 5.16 -8.52 11.41
C GLY A 223 5.59 -7.05 11.49
N ALA A 224 4.99 -6.21 10.66
CA ALA A 224 5.11 -4.75 10.78
C ALA A 224 3.87 -4.18 11.49
N ASP A 225 3.85 -4.37 12.81
CA ASP A 225 2.68 -4.05 13.61
C ASP A 225 2.77 -2.63 14.17
N PHE A 226 1.65 -1.92 14.19
CA PHE A 226 1.55 -0.57 14.73
C PHE A 226 0.44 -0.47 15.77
N GLU A 227 0.70 0.29 16.82
CA GLU A 227 -0.33 0.80 17.72
C GLU A 227 -0.82 2.16 17.21
N ILE A 228 -2.13 2.39 17.23
CA ILE A 228 -2.77 3.63 16.80
C ILE A 228 -3.18 4.41 18.05
N GLU A 229 -2.57 5.58 18.26
CA GLU A 229 -2.88 6.45 19.38
C GLU A 229 -3.49 7.78 18.89
N VAL A 230 -4.52 8.27 19.56
CA VAL A 230 -5.11 9.60 19.35
C VAL A 230 -5.23 10.32 20.69
N GLY A 231 -4.66 11.52 20.79
CA GLY A 231 -4.68 12.29 22.04
C GLY A 231 -3.99 11.58 23.22
N GLY A 232 -3.08 10.64 22.94
CA GLY A 232 -2.39 9.83 23.94
C GLY A 232 -3.17 8.60 24.43
N GLN A 233 -4.31 8.30 23.82
CA GLN A 233 -5.06 7.07 24.07
C GLN A 233 -4.92 6.11 22.90
N SER A 234 -4.66 4.84 23.19
CA SER A 234 -4.68 3.77 22.19
C SER A 234 -6.12 3.56 21.72
N ILE A 235 -6.34 3.50 20.41
CA ILE A 235 -7.66 3.36 19.78
C ILE A 235 -7.71 2.22 18.76
N GLY A 236 -6.66 1.39 18.71
CA GLY A 236 -6.58 0.30 17.77
C GLY A 236 -5.15 -0.07 17.36
N GLU A 237 -5.05 -0.97 16.41
CA GLU A 237 -3.79 -1.50 15.93
C GLU A 237 -3.81 -1.88 14.46
N ILE A 238 -2.61 -2.02 13.91
CA ILE A 238 -2.33 -2.67 12.64
C ILE A 238 -1.53 -3.92 12.97
N ASP A 239 -2.08 -5.10 12.68
CA ASP A 239 -1.36 -6.39 12.78
C ASP A 239 -0.90 -6.79 11.37
N GLY A 240 0.38 -6.59 11.10
CA GLY A 240 0.93 -6.70 9.75
C GLY A 240 1.62 -8.03 9.52
N ARG A 241 0.98 -8.99 8.87
CA ARG A 241 1.60 -10.25 8.46
C ARG A 241 2.42 -10.04 7.19
N LEU A 242 3.68 -9.70 7.37
CA LEU A 242 4.65 -9.64 6.28
C LEU A 242 5.02 -11.06 5.84
N PHE A 243 4.54 -11.46 4.67
CA PHE A 243 5.03 -12.64 3.96
C PHE A 243 5.99 -12.21 2.86
N SER A 244 6.82 -13.13 2.39
CA SER A 244 7.84 -12.84 1.38
C SER A 244 7.26 -12.41 0.00
N PHE A 245 5.93 -12.48 -0.19
CA PHE A 245 5.22 -12.35 -1.47
C PHE A 245 3.93 -11.52 -1.41
N GLY A 246 3.80 -10.66 -0.40
CA GLY A 246 2.61 -9.84 -0.18
C GLY A 246 2.62 -9.24 1.22
N ALA A 247 1.71 -8.32 1.47
CA ALA A 247 1.54 -7.74 2.81
C ALA A 247 0.08 -7.83 3.20
N ASP A 248 -0.22 -8.83 4.01
CA ASP A 248 -1.54 -8.98 4.58
C ASP A 248 -1.56 -8.26 5.92
N SER A 249 -2.59 -7.48 6.19
CA SER A 249 -2.66 -6.74 7.45
C SER A 249 -4.09 -6.60 7.93
N TYR A 250 -4.28 -6.81 9.22
CA TYR A 250 -5.51 -6.41 9.89
C TYR A 250 -5.35 -4.97 10.37
N LEU A 251 -6.37 -4.16 10.12
CA LEU A 251 -6.56 -2.86 10.71
C LEU A 251 -7.77 -2.97 11.63
N ASP A 252 -7.52 -2.88 12.93
CA ASP A 252 -8.54 -2.94 13.95
C ASP A 252 -8.61 -1.58 14.66
N ILE A 253 -9.78 -0.96 14.62
CA ILE A 253 -10.04 0.32 15.30
C ILE A 253 -11.13 0.07 16.33
N ASP A 254 -10.82 0.37 17.58
CA ASP A 254 -11.70 0.19 18.73
C ASP A 254 -12.97 1.05 18.59
N ALA A 255 -14.05 0.61 19.22
CA ALA A 255 -15.32 1.32 19.21
C ALA A 255 -15.16 2.77 19.70
N GLY A 256 -15.44 3.74 18.83
CA GLY A 256 -15.39 5.16 19.15
C GLY A 256 -15.85 6.04 17.98
N GLU A 257 -15.68 7.35 18.12
CA GLU A 257 -16.06 8.30 17.07
C GLU A 257 -15.28 8.06 15.76
N LEU A 258 -13.98 7.75 15.87
CA LEU A 258 -13.12 7.57 14.72
C LEU A 258 -13.31 6.23 14.00
N SER A 259 -13.85 5.20 14.66
CA SER A 259 -14.16 3.91 14.00
C SER A 259 -15.38 4.01 13.09
N GLU A 260 -16.32 4.93 13.39
CA GLU A 260 -17.46 5.23 12.53
C GLU A 260 -17.12 6.26 11.43
N ASN A 261 -16.01 6.98 11.59
CA ASN A 261 -15.55 7.97 10.64
C ASN A 261 -14.90 7.31 9.41
N ARG A 262 -15.69 7.14 8.36
CA ARG A 262 -15.24 6.51 7.11
C ARG A 262 -13.95 7.13 6.55
N ARG A 263 -13.77 8.45 6.62
CA ARG A 263 -12.56 9.12 6.10
C ARG A 263 -11.33 8.73 6.91
N PHE A 264 -11.45 8.70 8.23
CA PHE A 264 -10.37 8.25 9.10
C PHE A 264 -10.01 6.79 8.82
N VAL A 265 -11.02 5.91 8.74
CA VAL A 265 -10.80 4.49 8.44
C VAL A 265 -10.17 4.31 7.05
N ASP A 266 -10.60 5.06 6.03
CA ASP A 266 -10.02 5.03 4.68
C ASP A 266 -8.57 5.52 4.68
N LEU A 267 -8.24 6.57 5.45
CA LEU A 267 -6.87 7.04 5.66
C LEU A 267 -6.00 5.97 6.31
N MET A 268 -6.49 5.36 7.39
CA MET A 268 -5.77 4.30 8.09
C MET A 268 -5.57 3.08 7.20
N THR A 269 -6.57 2.73 6.38
CA THR A 269 -6.47 1.65 5.39
C THR A 269 -5.39 1.92 4.36
N LEU A 270 -5.33 3.16 3.85
CA LEU A 270 -4.28 3.59 2.92
C LEU A 270 -2.90 3.50 3.58
N PHE A 271 -2.74 3.95 4.83
CA PHE A 271 -1.48 3.79 5.56
C PHE A 271 -1.11 2.31 5.72
N THR A 272 -2.05 1.46 6.16
CA THR A 272 -1.84 0.02 6.30
C THR A 272 -1.36 -0.61 5.00
N ALA A 273 -1.95 -0.24 3.85
CA ALA A 273 -1.53 -0.73 2.54
C ALA A 273 -0.08 -0.35 2.18
N THR A 274 0.47 0.74 2.74
CA THR A 274 1.88 1.12 2.50
C THR A 274 2.88 0.28 3.29
N VAL A 275 2.45 -0.37 4.38
CA VAL A 275 3.37 -1.03 5.34
C VAL A 275 4.25 -2.06 4.66
N GLY A 276 3.70 -2.84 3.72
CA GLY A 276 4.44 -3.79 2.89
C GLY A 276 5.56 -3.18 2.06
N TYR A 277 5.43 -1.90 1.68
CA TYR A 277 6.39 -1.19 0.84
C TYR A 277 7.44 -0.40 1.63
N HIS A 278 7.29 -0.24 2.95
CA HIS A 278 8.19 0.60 3.76
C HIS A 278 9.67 0.23 3.63
N LYS A 279 10.00 -1.07 3.45
CA LYS A 279 11.40 -1.51 3.25
C LYS A 279 11.98 -0.94 1.95
N ALA A 280 11.27 -1.13 0.84
CA ALA A 280 11.67 -0.64 -0.48
C ALA A 280 11.67 0.90 -0.52
N MET A 281 10.69 1.54 0.13
CA MET A 281 10.64 3.00 0.28
C MET A 281 11.90 3.53 0.98
N ARG A 282 12.31 2.91 2.10
CA ARG A 282 13.53 3.32 2.83
C ARG A 282 14.80 3.10 2.03
N LYS A 283 14.90 2.00 1.25
CA LYS A 283 16.03 1.77 0.33
C LYS A 283 16.10 2.86 -0.75
N SER A 284 14.95 3.24 -1.30
CA SER A 284 14.87 4.34 -2.27
C SER A 284 15.39 5.64 -1.66
N VAL A 285 14.86 6.04 -0.48
CA VAL A 285 15.32 7.23 0.25
C VAL A 285 16.83 7.20 0.53
N ASP A 286 17.38 6.07 0.98
CA ASP A 286 18.82 5.90 1.24
C ASP A 286 19.68 6.28 0.02
N ARG A 287 19.31 5.72 -1.14
CA ARG A 287 19.99 5.99 -2.41
C ARG A 287 19.84 7.45 -2.79
N ARG A 288 18.65 8.04 -2.58
CA ARG A 288 18.42 9.45 -2.91
C ARG A 288 19.25 10.39 -2.06
N VAL A 289 19.36 10.11 -0.77
CA VAL A 289 20.21 10.84 0.17
C VAL A 289 21.68 10.71 -0.23
N LYS A 290 22.16 9.50 -0.52
CA LYS A 290 23.55 9.27 -0.96
C LYS A 290 23.90 10.04 -2.23
N ALA A 291 23.04 9.96 -3.26
CA ALA A 291 23.21 10.72 -4.50
C ALA A 291 23.17 12.23 -4.26
N THR A 292 22.32 12.71 -3.35
CA THR A 292 22.28 14.13 -2.98
C THR A 292 23.57 14.58 -2.32
N LEU A 293 24.11 13.78 -1.39
CA LEU A 293 25.35 14.07 -0.68
C LEU A 293 26.61 13.93 -1.56
N SER A 294 26.55 13.16 -2.65
CA SER A 294 27.64 13.06 -3.63
C SER A 294 27.62 14.16 -4.70
N GLY A 295 26.60 15.04 -4.71
CA GLY A 295 26.43 16.06 -5.73
C GLY A 295 25.65 15.61 -6.98
N ASP A 296 25.12 14.38 -6.97
CA ASP A 296 24.34 13.78 -8.05
C ASP A 296 22.82 14.04 -7.89
N THR A 297 22.44 15.21 -7.37
CA THR A 297 21.04 15.59 -7.14
C THR A 297 20.18 15.56 -8.40
N HIS A 298 20.79 15.81 -9.56
CA HIS A 298 20.15 15.73 -10.88
C HIS A 298 19.60 14.33 -11.22
N CYS A 299 20.01 13.29 -10.49
CA CYS A 299 19.44 11.94 -10.64
C CYS A 299 18.03 11.82 -10.06
N HIS A 300 17.56 12.80 -9.28
CA HIS A 300 16.21 12.88 -8.73
C HIS A 300 15.34 13.80 -9.58
N VAL A 301 14.68 13.20 -10.57
CA VAL A 301 13.62 13.89 -11.31
C VAL A 301 12.39 13.95 -10.42
N ILE A 302 11.98 15.16 -10.04
CA ILE A 302 10.72 15.39 -9.31
C ILE A 302 9.61 15.47 -10.35
N GLU A 303 8.59 14.63 -10.20
CA GLU A 303 7.41 14.64 -11.08
C GLU A 303 6.54 15.88 -10.82
N ASP A 304 5.86 16.36 -11.87
CA ASP A 304 4.94 17.50 -11.79
C ASP A 304 3.86 17.30 -10.72
N GLU A 305 3.41 16.06 -10.51
CA GLU A 305 2.44 15.75 -9.46
C GLU A 305 2.98 16.01 -8.05
N GLU A 306 4.26 15.70 -7.79
CA GLU A 306 4.88 16.05 -6.50
C GLU A 306 5.09 17.57 -6.40
N ILE A 307 5.46 18.23 -7.50
CA ILE A 307 5.53 19.71 -7.54
C ILE A 307 4.18 20.34 -7.22
N ARG A 308 3.07 19.77 -7.71
CA ARG A 308 1.71 20.22 -7.39
C ARG A 308 1.39 20.12 -5.90
N LEU A 309 1.90 19.10 -5.20
CA LEU A 309 1.75 18.99 -3.75
C LEU A 309 2.50 20.10 -3.00
N MET A 310 3.59 20.59 -3.57
CA MET A 310 4.38 21.70 -3.02
C MET A 310 3.88 23.08 -3.49
N HIS A 311 2.85 23.13 -4.33
CA HIS A 311 2.39 24.38 -4.91
C HIS A 311 1.87 25.31 -3.83
N ASN A 312 2.37 26.55 -3.82
CA ASN A 312 1.86 27.58 -2.93
C ASN A 312 0.51 28.08 -3.43
N GLY A 313 -0.58 27.50 -2.94
CA GLY A 313 -1.94 27.93 -3.28
C GLY A 313 -2.24 29.41 -2.94
N ARG A 314 -1.44 30.07 -2.09
CA ARG A 314 -1.55 31.51 -1.81
C ARG A 314 -0.81 32.40 -2.81
N ALA A 315 0.01 31.83 -3.70
CA ALA A 315 0.65 32.58 -4.77
C ALA A 315 -0.30 32.85 -5.95
N ALA A 316 -1.44 32.15 -6.02
CA ALA A 316 -2.46 32.27 -7.06
C ALA A 316 -3.70 33.07 -6.61
N ALA A 317 -3.65 33.74 -5.46
CA ALA A 317 -4.73 34.54 -4.87
C ALA A 317 -4.34 36.02 -4.76
#